data_AF-L7U5Y7-F1
#
_entry.id   AF-L7U5Y7-F1
#
_cell.length_a   1.000
_cell.length_b   1.000
_cell.length_c   1.000
_cell.angle_alpha   90.00
_cell.angle_beta   90.00
_cell.angle_gamma   90.00
#
_symmetry.space_group_name_H-M   'P 1'
#
loop_
_entity.id
_entity.type
_entity.pdbx_description
1 polymer ?
#
loop_
_entity_poly.entity_id
_entity_poly.type
_entity_poly.pdbx_seq_one_letter_code
_entity_poly.pdbx_strand_id
1 'polypeptide(L)'
;MSGLSQLTARCAGLLVLAAAPAWAQQQEELWLDSRSAAPVVGQAALKQGWPYLVTMEGTFTVWGNNIAPGPQSGQPEPAPMFPSPGVAPRNVGFDAEFAFAGVRAPATAPLRASAIQVSVDGGKTWSHPASTAAFNATEHKYGYELTGGESALQVRITDRPLTDNAGRLKIVVVPAEELWLNTRSAAPVPSKLVLQKGKPYRLTMQGTFNVWGNNIAPGPQSGQPEPAPMFPSPGVTNRNVGFDPEFAFAGVRAPATAPLRASAVQVSVDGGKTWKHPTSTAAFNAAEHKYTYDLTGEDAPLQVRFADAPVSDNSGLVRVLVLPGA
;
A
#
# COMPACT_ATOMS: atom_id res chain seq x y z
N MET A 1 -8.79 -4.55 -73.84
CA MET A 1 -7.62 -4.51 -72.93
C MET A 1 -8.07 -3.78 -71.67
N SER A 2 -8.28 -4.57 -70.63
CA SER A 2 -8.86 -4.23 -69.33
C SER A 2 -7.80 -3.61 -68.43
N GLY A 3 -8.02 -2.37 -67.97
CA GLY A 3 -7.16 -1.70 -66.98
C GLY A 3 -7.71 -1.85 -65.57
N LEU A 4 -7.02 -2.63 -64.74
CA LEU A 4 -7.34 -2.88 -63.33
C LEU A 4 -6.65 -1.85 -62.41
N SER A 5 -7.49 -1.15 -61.65
CA SER A 5 -7.36 -0.65 -60.27
C SER A 5 -6.02 -0.78 -59.53
N GLN A 6 -5.54 0.32 -58.94
CA GLN A 6 -4.93 0.33 -57.60
C GLN A 6 -5.25 1.63 -56.85
N LEU A 7 -6.28 1.59 -56.00
CA LEU A 7 -6.49 2.56 -54.91
C LEU A 7 -5.71 2.08 -53.68
N THR A 8 -4.64 2.79 -53.32
CA THR A 8 -3.90 2.57 -52.09
C THR A 8 -4.52 3.41 -50.97
N ALA A 9 -5.25 2.76 -50.06
CA ALA A 9 -5.72 3.36 -48.82
C ALA A 9 -4.56 3.41 -47.79
N ARG A 10 -4.16 4.63 -47.39
CA ARG A 10 -3.25 4.85 -46.24
C ARG A 10 -4.09 5.01 -44.98
N CYS A 11 -4.12 4.00 -44.12
CA CYS A 11 -4.61 4.13 -42.75
C CYS A 11 -3.51 4.76 -41.88
N ALA A 12 -3.70 6.02 -41.49
CA ALA A 12 -2.92 6.63 -40.42
C ALA A 12 -3.50 6.17 -39.08
N GLY A 13 -2.78 5.29 -38.38
CA GLY A 13 -3.12 4.90 -37.01
C GLY A 13 -2.88 6.07 -36.05
N LEU A 14 -3.94 6.59 -35.43
CA LEU A 14 -3.83 7.46 -34.27
C LEU A 14 -3.31 6.65 -33.08
N LEU A 15 -2.07 6.90 -32.67
CA LEU A 15 -1.57 6.51 -31.36
C LEU A 15 -2.19 7.43 -30.31
N VAL A 16 -3.23 6.97 -29.62
CA VAL A 16 -3.73 7.62 -28.41
C VAL A 16 -2.79 7.25 -27.27
N LEU A 17 -1.88 8.16 -26.92
CA LEU A 17 -1.15 8.12 -25.66
C LEU A 17 -2.14 8.45 -24.54
N ALA A 18 -2.73 7.43 -23.92
CA ALA A 18 -3.48 7.62 -22.70
C ALA A 18 -2.52 8.09 -21.60
N ALA A 19 -2.69 9.32 -21.12
CA ALA A 19 -1.95 9.82 -19.98
C ALA A 19 -2.25 8.93 -18.76
N ALA A 20 -1.20 8.41 -18.12
CA ALA A 20 -1.36 7.68 -16.88
C ALA A 20 -2.07 8.58 -15.84
N PRO A 21 -2.96 8.04 -15.00
CA PRO A 21 -3.65 8.83 -13.98
C PRO A 21 -2.61 9.51 -13.07
N ALA A 22 -2.90 10.73 -12.61
CA ALA A 22 -1.96 11.53 -11.81
C ALA A 22 -1.42 10.82 -10.54
N TRP A 23 -2.12 9.79 -10.04
CA TRP A 23 -1.62 8.95 -8.95
C TRP A 23 -0.51 7.97 -9.41
N ALA A 24 -0.59 7.44 -10.63
CA ALA A 24 0.49 6.61 -11.20
C ALA A 24 1.79 7.40 -11.42
N GLN A 25 1.71 8.73 -11.53
CA GLN A 25 2.89 9.61 -11.58
C GLN A 25 3.59 9.78 -10.21
N GLN A 26 3.01 9.28 -9.12
CA GLN A 26 3.58 9.32 -7.78
C GLN A 26 4.38 8.06 -7.42
N GLN A 27 4.52 7.14 -8.36
CA GLN A 27 5.35 5.96 -8.19
C GLN A 27 6.81 6.32 -8.46
N GLU A 28 7.70 5.82 -7.62
CA GLU A 28 9.14 6.00 -7.79
C GLU A 28 9.79 4.64 -8.08
N GLU A 29 10.68 4.60 -9.07
CA GLU A 29 11.50 3.43 -9.38
C GLU A 29 12.96 3.68 -8.97
N LEU A 30 13.52 2.75 -8.19
CA LEU A 30 14.90 2.74 -7.75
C LEU A 30 15.59 1.46 -8.21
N TRP A 31 16.90 1.54 -8.43
CA TRP A 31 17.74 0.41 -8.79
C TRP A 31 18.82 0.22 -7.75
N LEU A 32 18.76 -0.89 -7.01
CA LEU A 32 19.79 -1.29 -6.06
C LEU A 32 20.75 -2.27 -6.72
N ASP A 33 22.01 -1.87 -6.88
CA ASP A 33 23.07 -2.80 -7.28
C ASP A 33 23.70 -3.46 -6.06
N SER A 34 23.73 -4.80 -6.05
CA SER A 34 24.35 -5.60 -4.98
C SER A 34 25.84 -5.33 -4.78
N ARG A 35 26.49 -4.65 -5.74
CA ARG A 35 27.89 -4.24 -5.68
C ARG A 35 28.10 -2.82 -5.12
N SER A 36 27.02 -2.07 -4.90
CA SER A 36 27.10 -0.69 -4.42
C SER A 36 27.34 -0.64 -2.92
N ALA A 37 28.37 0.08 -2.49
CA ALA A 37 28.62 0.38 -1.08
C ALA A 37 27.71 1.50 -0.55
N ALA A 38 27.17 2.34 -1.44
CA ALA A 38 26.25 3.40 -1.10
C ALA A 38 24.80 2.91 -1.17
N PRO A 39 23.93 3.28 -0.21
CA PRO A 39 22.50 3.08 -0.35
C PRO A 39 21.98 3.78 -1.60
N VAL A 40 20.98 3.17 -2.25
CA VAL A 40 20.13 3.91 -3.20
C VAL A 40 19.16 4.76 -2.40
N VAL A 41 18.94 6.00 -2.84
CA VAL A 41 18.13 7.00 -2.14
C VAL A 41 17.00 7.46 -3.05
N GLY A 42 15.78 7.49 -2.51
CA GLY A 42 14.61 8.04 -3.17
C GLY A 42 14.71 9.55 -3.40
N GLN A 43 13.93 10.05 -4.35
CA GLN A 43 13.82 11.45 -4.74
C GLN A 43 12.87 12.19 -3.81
N ALA A 44 11.81 11.52 -3.34
CA ALA A 44 10.79 12.12 -2.50
C ALA A 44 10.93 11.70 -1.03
N ALA A 45 10.76 12.67 -0.14
CA ALA A 45 10.61 12.38 1.28
C ALA A 45 9.30 11.62 1.54
N LEU A 46 9.38 10.53 2.32
CA LEU A 46 8.20 9.78 2.74
C LEU A 46 7.47 10.56 3.83
N LYS A 47 6.21 10.94 3.60
CA LYS A 47 5.41 11.71 4.56
C LYS A 47 5.28 10.96 5.89
N GLN A 48 5.47 11.66 7.01
CA GLN A 48 5.35 11.08 8.35
C GLN A 48 4.02 10.35 8.51
N GLY A 49 4.07 9.10 8.99
CA GLY A 49 2.87 8.31 9.29
C GLY A 49 2.08 7.87 8.05
N TRP A 50 2.55 8.19 6.84
CA TRP A 50 1.87 7.82 5.60
C TRP A 50 2.24 6.39 5.18
N PRO A 51 1.27 5.55 4.76
CA PRO A 51 1.55 4.20 4.31
C PRO A 51 2.06 4.17 2.86
N TYR A 52 3.08 3.36 2.63
CA TYR A 52 3.70 3.11 1.33
C TYR A 52 3.80 1.61 1.07
N LEU A 53 3.57 1.19 -0.18
CA LEU A 53 3.94 -0.13 -0.66
C LEU A 53 5.28 -0.01 -1.38
N VAL A 54 6.27 -0.76 -0.90
CA VAL A 54 7.54 -0.97 -1.59
C VAL A 54 7.52 -2.37 -2.17
N THR A 55 7.69 -2.48 -3.48
CA THR A 55 7.92 -3.78 -4.13
C THR A 55 9.37 -3.91 -4.51
N MET A 56 9.98 -5.07 -4.26
CA MET A 56 11.33 -5.39 -4.68
C MET A 56 11.29 -6.62 -5.58
N GLU A 57 11.94 -6.53 -6.73
CA GLU A 57 11.93 -7.55 -7.77
C GLU A 57 13.35 -7.83 -8.25
N GLY A 58 13.69 -9.10 -8.37
CA GLY A 58 14.94 -9.56 -8.99
C GLY A 58 15.73 -10.54 -8.15
N THR A 59 16.81 -11.03 -8.74
CA THR A 59 17.71 -11.99 -8.13
C THR A 59 19.15 -11.50 -8.15
N PHE A 60 19.90 -11.86 -7.10
CA PHE A 60 21.28 -11.45 -6.91
C PHE A 60 22.09 -12.54 -6.20
N THR A 61 23.39 -12.31 -6.12
CA THR A 61 24.33 -13.13 -5.36
C THR A 61 25.11 -12.27 -4.40
N VAL A 62 25.32 -12.83 -3.21
CA VAL A 62 26.23 -12.35 -2.18
C VAL A 62 27.28 -13.44 -1.92
N TRP A 63 28.46 -13.09 -1.42
CA TRP A 63 29.52 -14.05 -1.05
C TRP A 63 30.16 -14.86 -2.20
N GLY A 64 30.26 -14.27 -3.38
CA GLY A 64 31.31 -14.63 -4.34
C GLY A 64 31.25 -16.02 -4.99
N ASN A 65 30.06 -16.48 -5.37
CA ASN A 65 29.82 -17.69 -6.16
C ASN A 65 29.88 -19.03 -5.42
N ASN A 66 29.79 -19.06 -4.09
CA ASN A 66 29.66 -20.32 -3.34
C ASN A 66 28.26 -20.97 -3.45
N ILE A 67 27.49 -20.60 -4.48
CA ILE A 67 26.15 -21.12 -4.71
C ILE A 67 26.27 -22.44 -5.47
N ALA A 68 26.68 -23.48 -4.74
CA ALA A 68 26.71 -24.85 -5.24
C ALA A 68 25.34 -25.50 -4.98
N PRO A 69 24.75 -26.19 -5.98
CA PRO A 69 23.62 -27.08 -5.74
C PRO A 69 24.00 -28.14 -4.70
N GLY A 70 23.06 -28.53 -3.85
CA GLY A 70 23.30 -29.56 -2.84
C GLY A 70 22.00 -30.02 -2.19
N PRO A 71 22.01 -31.12 -1.41
CA PRO A 71 20.80 -31.64 -0.75
C PRO A 71 20.10 -30.61 0.15
N GLN A 72 20.84 -29.62 0.65
CA GLN A 72 20.37 -28.55 1.50
C GLN A 72 20.11 -27.22 0.74
N SER A 73 20.40 -27.16 -0.56
CA SER A 73 20.26 -25.95 -1.37
C SER A 73 19.26 -26.16 -2.50
N GLY A 74 18.45 -25.15 -2.82
CA GLY A 74 17.72 -25.12 -4.08
C GLY A 74 18.66 -24.99 -5.29
N GLN A 75 18.09 -24.99 -6.48
CA GLN A 75 18.83 -24.82 -7.72
C GLN A 75 19.16 -23.33 -7.93
N PRO A 76 20.45 -22.97 -8.12
CA PRO A 76 20.83 -21.62 -8.50
C PRO A 76 20.24 -21.27 -9.87
N GLU A 77 19.86 -20.01 -10.07
CA GLU A 77 19.59 -19.52 -11.42
C GLU A 77 20.92 -19.16 -12.10
N PRO A 78 21.06 -19.33 -13.43
CA PRO A 78 22.33 -19.14 -14.13
C PRO A 78 22.78 -17.68 -14.26
N ALA A 79 21.86 -16.73 -14.06
CA ALA A 79 22.12 -15.30 -14.14
C ALA A 79 21.13 -14.51 -13.28
N PRO A 80 21.50 -13.32 -12.77
CA PRO A 80 20.55 -12.42 -12.14
C PRO A 80 19.46 -11.99 -13.12
N MET A 81 18.23 -11.86 -12.62
CA MET A 81 17.11 -11.29 -13.36
C MET A 81 17.46 -9.91 -13.94
N PHE A 82 18.18 -9.09 -13.18
CA PHE A 82 18.70 -7.79 -13.63
C PHE A 82 20.22 -7.75 -13.46
N PRO A 83 21.02 -7.86 -14.54
CA PRO A 83 22.48 -7.86 -14.45
C PRO A 83 23.06 -6.54 -13.94
N SER A 84 24.10 -6.61 -13.10
CA SER A 84 24.92 -5.44 -12.73
C SER A 84 25.75 -4.97 -13.95
N PRO A 85 25.88 -3.65 -14.19
CA PRO A 85 26.67 -3.14 -15.31
C PRO A 85 28.13 -3.59 -15.28
N GLY A 86 28.65 -4.07 -16.40
CA GLY A 86 30.07 -4.46 -16.54
C GLY A 86 30.47 -5.74 -15.81
N VAL A 87 29.51 -6.54 -15.32
CA VAL A 87 29.76 -7.77 -14.58
C VAL A 87 29.29 -8.96 -15.41
N ALA A 88 30.16 -9.96 -15.56
CA ALA A 88 29.80 -11.20 -16.25
C ALA A 88 28.65 -11.92 -15.52
N PRO A 89 27.71 -12.54 -16.26
CA PRO A 89 26.67 -13.38 -15.68
C PRO A 89 27.26 -14.49 -14.80
N ARG A 90 26.57 -14.79 -13.71
CA ARG A 90 26.94 -15.85 -12.78
C ARG A 90 25.73 -16.30 -11.99
N ASN A 91 25.88 -17.47 -11.37
CA ASN A 91 24.81 -18.08 -10.61
C ASN A 91 24.33 -17.17 -9.46
N VAL A 92 23.03 -17.09 -9.29
CA VAL A 92 22.35 -16.36 -8.21
C VAL A 92 21.47 -17.30 -7.40
N GLY A 93 21.27 -16.94 -6.13
CA GLY A 93 20.57 -17.76 -5.15
C GLY A 93 19.84 -16.94 -4.10
N PHE A 94 19.79 -15.62 -4.27
CA PHE A 94 19.12 -14.69 -3.39
C PHE A 94 18.12 -13.87 -4.20
N ASP A 95 16.99 -13.59 -3.57
CA ASP A 95 16.08 -12.54 -3.98
C ASP A 95 15.84 -11.60 -2.80
N ALA A 96 14.83 -10.73 -2.90
CA ALA A 96 14.62 -9.72 -1.87
C ALA A 96 14.31 -10.30 -0.48
N GLU A 97 13.80 -11.52 -0.39
CA GLU A 97 13.29 -12.09 0.85
C GLU A 97 13.98 -13.41 1.24
N PHE A 98 14.47 -14.18 0.26
CA PHE A 98 14.95 -15.54 0.47
C PHE A 98 16.34 -15.77 -0.09
N ALA A 99 17.11 -16.57 0.64
CA ALA A 99 18.16 -17.39 0.04
C ALA A 99 17.51 -18.68 -0.45
N PHE A 100 17.35 -18.80 -1.76
CA PHE A 100 16.76 -19.97 -2.42
C PHE A 100 17.81 -20.96 -2.93
N ALA A 101 19.06 -20.55 -3.04
CA ALA A 101 20.19 -21.43 -3.33
C ALA A 101 21.48 -20.96 -2.63
N GLY A 102 22.47 -21.84 -2.54
CA GLY A 102 23.82 -21.55 -2.02
C GLY A 102 23.96 -21.55 -0.52
N VAL A 103 22.99 -22.11 0.19
CA VAL A 103 23.05 -22.28 1.64
C VAL A 103 23.85 -23.54 1.99
N ARG A 104 24.57 -23.49 3.11
CA ARG A 104 25.37 -24.61 3.62
C ARG A 104 24.70 -25.23 4.85
N ALA A 105 24.94 -26.52 5.05
CA ALA A 105 24.51 -27.20 6.27
C ALA A 105 24.99 -26.46 7.53
N PRO A 106 24.15 -26.39 8.58
CA PRO A 106 22.88 -27.11 8.75
C PRO A 106 21.65 -26.41 8.13
N ALA A 107 21.81 -25.25 7.49
CA ALA A 107 20.69 -24.52 6.89
C ALA A 107 20.17 -25.21 5.63
N THR A 108 18.85 -25.12 5.39
CA THR A 108 18.19 -25.66 4.20
C THR A 108 17.41 -24.55 3.49
N ALA A 109 17.59 -24.43 2.19
CA ALA A 109 16.86 -23.47 1.37
C ALA A 109 15.49 -24.03 0.93
N PRO A 110 14.49 -23.16 0.67
CA PRO A 110 14.53 -21.71 0.82
C PRO A 110 14.52 -21.28 2.30
N LEU A 111 15.27 -20.24 2.64
CA LEU A 111 15.24 -19.63 3.97
C LEU A 111 15.21 -18.10 3.85
N ARG A 112 14.53 -17.43 4.79
CA ARG A 112 14.44 -15.97 4.78
C ARG A 112 15.82 -15.35 5.00
N ALA A 113 16.19 -14.41 4.14
CA ALA A 113 17.46 -13.71 4.15
C ALA A 113 17.23 -12.22 4.36
N SER A 114 18.04 -11.61 5.22
CA SER A 114 17.94 -10.20 5.59
C SER A 114 19.10 -9.36 5.04
N ALA A 115 19.62 -9.75 3.87
CA ALA A 115 20.72 -9.06 3.20
C ALA A 115 20.34 -7.65 2.73
N ILE A 116 19.05 -7.37 2.56
CA ILE A 116 18.56 -6.03 2.19
C ILE A 116 18.08 -5.32 3.44
N GLN A 117 18.45 -4.05 3.56
CA GLN A 117 17.97 -3.18 4.63
C GLN A 117 17.38 -1.91 4.04
N VAL A 118 16.28 -1.46 4.65
CA VAL A 118 15.63 -0.19 4.35
C VAL A 118 15.81 0.78 5.51
N SER A 119 15.80 2.07 5.20
CA SER A 119 15.71 3.16 6.15
C SER A 119 14.68 4.18 5.69
N VAL A 120 13.86 4.64 6.63
CA VAL A 120 12.84 5.68 6.42
C VAL A 120 13.14 6.97 7.21
N ASP A 121 14.28 7.03 7.89
CA ASP A 121 14.67 8.09 8.84
C ASP A 121 15.99 8.80 8.49
N GLY A 122 16.39 8.68 7.21
CA GLY A 122 17.60 9.31 6.69
C GLY A 122 18.87 8.50 6.95
N GLY A 123 18.74 7.19 7.15
CA GLY A 123 19.85 6.27 7.36
C GLY A 123 20.31 6.18 8.81
N LYS A 124 19.51 6.65 9.78
CA LYS A 124 19.82 6.55 11.21
C LYS A 124 19.57 5.14 11.73
N THR A 125 18.46 4.54 11.31
CA THR A 125 18.13 3.13 11.58
C THR A 125 17.96 2.35 10.29
N TRP A 126 18.28 1.06 10.36
CA TRP A 126 18.25 0.14 9.23
C TRP A 126 17.66 -1.19 9.67
N SER A 127 16.69 -1.70 8.91
CA SER A 127 16.10 -3.01 9.16
C SER A 127 15.72 -3.68 7.86
N HIS A 128 15.66 -5.01 7.86
CA HIS A 128 14.98 -5.72 6.79
C HIS A 128 13.46 -5.49 6.95
N PRO A 129 12.74 -5.06 5.88
CA PRO A 129 11.31 -4.88 5.98
C PRO A 129 10.60 -6.24 6.12
N ALA A 130 9.50 -6.28 6.87
CA ALA A 130 8.77 -7.53 7.09
C ALA A 130 7.90 -7.88 5.87
N SER A 131 7.94 -9.14 5.44
CA SER A 131 7.03 -9.70 4.44
C SER A 131 6.42 -11.01 4.92
N THR A 132 5.14 -11.22 4.63
CA THR A 132 4.45 -12.51 4.85
C THR A 132 4.43 -13.38 3.60
N ALA A 133 5.05 -12.92 2.50
CA ALA A 133 5.07 -13.63 1.24
C ALA A 133 5.64 -15.06 1.39
N ALA A 134 5.05 -15.98 0.63
CA ALA A 134 5.59 -17.32 0.46
C ALA A 134 6.87 -17.27 -0.39
N PHE A 135 7.71 -18.30 -0.26
CA PHE A 135 8.86 -18.45 -1.13
C PHE A 135 8.44 -18.45 -2.61
N ASN A 136 9.22 -17.76 -3.45
CA ASN A 136 9.04 -17.66 -4.90
C ASN A 136 7.66 -17.11 -5.29
N ALA A 137 7.25 -16.02 -4.63
CA ALA A 137 6.10 -15.24 -5.07
C ALA A 137 6.36 -14.72 -6.50
N THR A 138 5.44 -15.06 -7.42
CA THR A 138 5.35 -14.65 -8.85
C THR A 138 6.56 -13.83 -9.34
N GLU A 139 7.67 -14.50 -9.68
CA GLU A 139 8.85 -13.88 -10.31
C GLU A 139 9.77 -13.09 -9.35
N HIS A 140 10.14 -13.66 -8.19
CA HIS A 140 11.07 -13.03 -7.24
C HIS A 140 10.66 -11.61 -6.83
N LYS A 141 9.36 -11.38 -6.74
CA LYS A 141 8.76 -10.09 -6.47
C LYS A 141 8.02 -10.10 -5.13
N TYR A 142 8.41 -9.19 -4.25
CA TYR A 142 7.92 -9.14 -2.88
C TYR A 142 7.42 -7.74 -2.53
N GLY A 143 6.26 -7.68 -1.87
CA GLY A 143 5.68 -6.45 -1.33
C GLY A 143 6.04 -6.24 0.14
N TYR A 144 6.26 -4.98 0.50
CA TYR A 144 6.59 -4.52 1.84
C TYR A 144 5.79 -3.26 2.14
N GLU A 145 5.02 -3.27 3.22
CA GLU A 145 4.34 -2.07 3.69
C GLU A 145 5.22 -1.29 4.66
N LEU A 146 5.47 -0.02 4.33
CA LEU A 146 6.27 0.89 5.13
C LEU A 146 5.44 2.08 5.61
N THR A 147 5.81 2.62 6.77
CA THR A 147 5.30 3.91 7.25
C THR A 147 6.38 4.96 7.09
N GLY A 148 6.05 6.09 6.45
CA GLY A 148 7.01 7.17 6.19
C GLY A 148 7.53 7.87 7.46
N GLY A 149 8.77 8.35 7.38
CA GLY A 149 9.54 8.96 8.48
C GLY A 149 10.15 10.34 8.19
N GLU A 150 9.54 11.11 7.27
CA GLU A 150 9.98 12.44 6.76
C GLU A 150 11.31 12.47 6.00
N SER A 151 11.90 11.31 5.75
CA SER A 151 13.10 11.18 4.92
C SER A 151 12.81 10.41 3.65
N ALA A 152 13.64 10.58 2.62
CA ALA A 152 13.59 9.72 1.45
C ALA A 152 13.89 8.26 1.83
N LEU A 153 13.24 7.31 1.15
CA LEU A 153 13.56 5.90 1.30
C LEU A 153 15.03 5.68 0.97
N GLN A 154 15.75 4.97 1.83
CA GLN A 154 17.07 4.46 1.49
C GLN A 154 17.06 2.94 1.54
N VAL A 155 17.73 2.30 0.58
CA VAL A 155 17.84 0.84 0.52
C VAL A 155 19.29 0.45 0.28
N ARG A 156 19.79 -0.55 1.00
CA ARG A 156 21.15 -1.06 0.86
C ARG A 156 21.21 -2.58 0.95
N ILE A 157 22.29 -3.15 0.44
CA ILE A 157 22.68 -4.54 0.70
C ILE A 157 23.77 -4.57 1.77
N THR A 158 23.63 -5.47 2.74
CA THR A 158 24.65 -5.74 3.76
C THR A 158 25.47 -6.94 3.37
N ASP A 159 26.59 -6.68 2.70
CA ASP A 159 27.59 -7.70 2.42
C ASP A 159 29.00 -7.09 2.36
N ARG A 160 30.01 -7.92 2.67
CA ARG A 160 31.43 -7.58 2.55
C ARG A 160 32.27 -8.83 2.20
N PRO A 161 33.10 -8.78 1.15
CA PRO A 161 33.25 -7.69 0.19
C PRO A 161 31.98 -7.52 -0.68
N LEU A 162 31.90 -6.43 -1.46
CA LEU A 162 30.82 -6.23 -2.45
C LEU A 162 31.28 -6.57 -3.87
N THR A 163 32.59 -6.70 -4.06
CA THR A 163 33.23 -6.96 -5.36
C THR A 163 32.90 -8.32 -5.92
N ASP A 164 32.39 -9.22 -5.10
CA ASP A 164 32.02 -10.59 -5.41
C ASP A 164 30.50 -10.76 -5.56
N ASN A 165 29.73 -9.67 -5.46
CA ASN A 165 28.28 -9.67 -5.69
C ASN A 165 27.93 -9.48 -7.16
N ALA A 166 26.73 -9.88 -7.56
CA ALA A 166 26.16 -9.57 -8.87
C ALA A 166 24.64 -9.59 -8.85
N GLY A 167 24.05 -8.76 -9.70
CA GLY A 167 22.62 -8.61 -9.82
C GLY A 167 22.14 -7.31 -9.20
N ARG A 168 20.99 -6.86 -9.69
CA ARG A 168 20.29 -5.66 -9.24
C ARG A 168 18.88 -6.02 -8.83
N LEU A 169 18.32 -5.20 -7.96
CA LEU A 169 16.91 -5.22 -7.63
C LEU A 169 16.24 -3.98 -8.19
N LYS A 170 15.10 -4.21 -8.85
CA LYS A 170 14.16 -3.15 -9.17
C LYS A 170 13.29 -2.92 -7.94
N ILE A 171 13.22 -1.68 -7.49
CA ILE A 171 12.43 -1.28 -6.34
C ILE A 171 11.39 -0.28 -6.81
N VAL A 172 10.11 -0.52 -6.53
CA VAL A 172 9.03 0.42 -6.84
C VAL A 172 8.35 0.86 -5.56
N VAL A 173 8.26 2.16 -5.33
CA VAL A 173 7.64 2.79 -4.16
C VAL A 173 6.32 3.43 -4.57
N VAL A 174 5.23 3.07 -3.89
CA VAL A 174 3.88 3.53 -4.18
C VAL A 174 3.25 4.11 -2.91
N PRO A 175 2.89 5.41 -2.86
CA PRO A 175 2.15 5.96 -1.73
C PRO A 175 0.69 5.51 -1.75
N ALA A 176 0.08 5.42 -0.58
CA ALA A 176 -1.38 5.28 -0.51
C ALA A 176 -2.07 6.50 -1.16
N GLU A 177 -3.15 6.25 -1.89
CA GLU A 177 -4.06 7.27 -2.39
C GLU A 177 -4.88 7.84 -1.24
N GLU A 178 -5.02 9.16 -1.16
CA GLU A 178 -5.84 9.84 -0.16
C GLU A 178 -7.15 10.32 -0.76
N LEU A 179 -8.24 9.98 -0.08
CA LEU A 179 -9.59 10.44 -0.35
C LEU A 179 -10.13 11.15 0.90
N TRP A 180 -10.97 12.15 0.67
CA TRP A 180 -11.64 12.89 1.73
C TRP A 180 -13.15 12.68 1.61
N LEU A 181 -13.72 11.96 2.56
CA LEU A 181 -15.16 11.74 2.66
C LEU A 181 -15.80 12.85 3.49
N ASN A 182 -16.61 13.69 2.87
CA ASN A 182 -17.43 14.69 3.56
C ASN A 182 -18.73 14.05 4.05
N THR A 183 -18.95 14.00 5.36
CA THR A 183 -20.15 13.37 5.95
C THR A 183 -21.44 14.13 5.61
N ARG A 184 -21.33 15.35 5.09
CA ARG A 184 -22.45 16.15 4.57
C ARG A 184 -22.79 15.90 3.10
N SER A 185 -22.11 14.95 2.46
CA SER A 185 -22.35 14.56 1.07
C SER A 185 -22.79 13.11 0.99
N ALA A 186 -23.92 12.87 0.33
CA ALA A 186 -24.35 11.52 -0.05
C ALA A 186 -23.65 11.02 -1.33
N ALA A 187 -22.95 11.91 -2.06
CA ALA A 187 -22.25 11.54 -3.28
C ALA A 187 -21.02 10.67 -2.95
N PRO A 188 -20.87 9.49 -3.58
CA PRO A 188 -19.67 8.69 -3.43
C PRO A 188 -18.41 9.42 -3.90
N VAL A 189 -17.30 9.17 -3.20
CA VAL A 189 -15.96 9.62 -3.57
C VAL A 189 -15.25 8.44 -4.24
N PRO A 190 -14.96 8.51 -5.56
CA PRO A 190 -14.22 7.47 -6.25
C PRO A 190 -12.71 7.64 -6.04
N SER A 191 -12.04 6.52 -5.90
CA SER A 191 -10.60 6.36 -6.01
C SER A 191 -10.15 6.49 -7.47
N LYS A 192 -8.92 6.94 -7.70
CA LYS A 192 -8.26 6.86 -9.01
C LYS A 192 -7.64 5.49 -9.24
N LEU A 193 -7.32 4.78 -8.16
CA LEU A 193 -6.87 3.39 -8.20
C LEU A 193 -8.01 2.47 -8.61
N VAL A 194 -7.81 1.72 -9.70
CA VAL A 194 -8.65 0.56 -10.05
C VAL A 194 -8.21 -0.64 -9.24
N LEU A 195 -9.13 -1.22 -8.47
CA LEU A 195 -8.84 -2.36 -7.61
C LEU A 195 -8.95 -3.62 -8.45
N GLN A 196 -7.80 -4.13 -8.90
CA GLN A 196 -7.69 -5.32 -9.75
C GLN A 196 -8.34 -6.54 -9.08
N LYS A 197 -9.07 -7.32 -9.87
CA LYS A 197 -9.82 -8.46 -9.37
C LYS A 197 -8.93 -9.47 -8.67
N GLY A 198 -9.35 -9.87 -7.47
CA GLY A 198 -8.65 -10.85 -6.65
C GLY A 198 -7.35 -10.34 -6.02
N LYS A 199 -6.95 -9.08 -6.25
CA LYS A 199 -5.78 -8.49 -5.58
C LYS A 199 -6.14 -7.90 -4.22
N PRO A 200 -5.27 -8.05 -3.21
CA PRO A 200 -5.49 -7.47 -1.90
C PRO A 200 -5.24 -5.95 -1.94
N TYR A 201 -6.00 -5.22 -1.12
CA TYR A 201 -5.85 -3.80 -0.88
C TYR A 201 -6.04 -3.52 0.60
N ARG A 202 -5.32 -2.53 1.12
CA ARG A 202 -5.45 -2.02 2.47
C ARG A 202 -6.14 -0.66 2.44
N LEU A 203 -7.20 -0.53 3.22
CA LEU A 203 -7.93 0.71 3.41
C LEU A 203 -7.75 1.18 4.85
N THR A 204 -7.31 2.40 5.06
CA THR A 204 -7.27 3.03 6.38
C THR A 204 -8.26 4.18 6.42
N MET A 205 -9.16 4.20 7.40
CA MET A 205 -10.07 5.31 7.66
C MET A 205 -9.70 5.99 8.97
N GLN A 206 -9.71 7.32 8.99
CA GLN A 206 -9.39 8.12 10.17
C GLN A 206 -10.32 9.32 10.29
N GLY A 207 -10.77 9.61 11.50
CA GLY A 207 -11.48 10.84 11.82
C GLY A 207 -12.60 10.62 12.82
N THR A 208 -13.23 11.71 13.24
CA THR A 208 -14.43 11.69 14.06
C THR A 208 -15.48 12.61 13.46
N PHE A 209 -16.75 12.26 13.64
CA PHE A 209 -17.87 12.96 13.04
C PHE A 209 -19.13 12.92 13.93
N ASN A 210 -20.05 13.82 13.61
CA ASN A 210 -21.38 13.87 14.20
C ASN A 210 -22.39 13.42 13.14
N VAL A 211 -23.39 12.66 13.58
CA VAL A 211 -24.60 12.36 12.83
C VAL A 211 -25.83 12.87 13.56
N TRP A 212 -26.87 13.23 12.81
CA TRP A 212 -28.22 13.56 13.32
C TRP A 212 -28.38 14.92 13.99
N GLY A 213 -27.54 15.90 13.63
CA GLY A 213 -27.80 17.32 13.89
C GLY A 213 -27.77 17.79 15.34
N ASN A 214 -27.78 16.89 16.31
CA ASN A 214 -27.90 17.22 17.72
C ASN A 214 -26.52 17.22 18.37
N ASN A 215 -26.37 18.11 19.37
CA ASN A 215 -25.26 18.01 20.30
C ASN A 215 -25.39 16.65 21.01
N ILE A 216 -24.42 15.78 20.78
CA ILE A 216 -24.35 14.45 21.36
C ILE A 216 -24.27 14.65 22.88
N ALA A 217 -25.34 14.32 23.60
CA ALA A 217 -25.37 14.49 25.04
C ALA A 217 -24.65 13.31 25.71
N PRO A 218 -23.77 13.55 26.69
CA PRO A 218 -23.31 12.49 27.57
C PRO A 218 -24.53 11.85 28.25
N GLY A 219 -24.57 10.53 28.27
CA GLY A 219 -25.64 9.77 28.87
C GLY A 219 -25.09 8.64 29.75
N PRO A 220 -25.87 8.08 30.68
CA PRO A 220 -25.43 6.97 31.53
C PRO A 220 -24.97 5.73 30.75
N GLN A 221 -25.39 5.62 29.49
CA GLN A 221 -25.11 4.52 28.57
C GLN A 221 -24.20 4.96 27.40
N SER A 222 -23.58 6.14 27.49
CA SER A 222 -22.79 6.76 26.42
C SER A 222 -21.43 7.19 26.95
N GLY A 223 -20.38 7.08 26.13
CA GLY A 223 -19.10 7.72 26.40
C GLY A 223 -19.20 9.25 26.34
N GLN A 224 -18.08 9.91 26.64
CA GLN A 224 -17.96 11.36 26.53
C GLN A 224 -17.81 11.76 25.06
N PRO A 225 -18.62 12.70 24.54
CA PRO A 225 -18.42 13.28 23.23
C PRO A 225 -17.10 14.06 23.17
N GLU A 226 -16.43 14.06 22.02
CA GLU A 226 -15.33 14.97 21.78
C GLU A 226 -15.86 16.36 21.37
N PRO A 227 -15.16 17.46 21.66
CA PRO A 227 -15.69 18.81 21.46
C PRO A 227 -15.82 19.23 19.98
N ALA A 228 -15.09 18.59 19.06
CA ALA A 228 -15.10 18.90 17.63
C ALA A 228 -14.66 17.67 16.80
N PRO A 229 -15.01 17.61 15.50
CA PRO A 229 -14.47 16.62 14.59
C PRO A 229 -12.96 16.73 14.49
N MET A 230 -12.26 15.59 14.41
CA MET A 230 -10.82 15.52 14.10
C MET A 230 -10.49 16.29 12.81
N PHE A 231 -11.37 16.21 11.81
CA PHE A 231 -11.27 16.93 10.55
C PHE A 231 -12.56 17.73 10.32
N PRO A 232 -12.57 19.06 10.48
CA PRO A 232 -13.76 19.90 10.31
C PRO A 232 -14.34 19.89 8.89
N SER A 233 -15.67 19.92 8.78
CA SER A 233 -16.32 20.16 7.47
C SER A 233 -16.13 21.61 7.01
N PRO A 234 -15.84 21.88 5.72
CA PRO A 234 -15.70 23.24 5.22
C PRO A 234 -17.00 24.05 5.34
N GLY A 235 -16.91 25.28 5.87
CA GLY A 235 -18.03 26.22 5.93
C GLY A 235 -19.12 25.87 6.95
N VAL A 236 -18.82 25.03 7.95
CA VAL A 236 -19.78 24.57 8.96
C VAL A 236 -19.24 24.85 10.35
N THR A 237 -20.10 25.27 11.27
CA THR A 237 -19.75 25.34 12.69
C THR A 237 -19.56 23.93 13.23
N ASN A 238 -18.39 23.67 13.82
CA ASN A 238 -18.09 22.41 14.49
C ASN A 238 -19.07 22.16 15.64
N ARG A 239 -19.41 20.88 15.81
CA ARG A 239 -20.23 20.36 16.90
C ARG A 239 -19.47 19.25 17.60
N ASN A 240 -19.93 18.88 18.79
CA ASN A 240 -19.37 17.72 19.44
C ASN A 240 -19.64 16.44 18.63
N VAL A 241 -18.71 15.50 18.70
CA VAL A 241 -18.73 14.27 17.91
C VAL A 241 -18.75 13.06 18.82
N GLY A 242 -19.33 11.97 18.32
CA GLY A 242 -19.53 10.73 19.07
C GLY A 242 -19.44 9.50 18.18
N PHE A 243 -18.98 9.69 16.94
CA PHE A 243 -18.83 8.65 15.95
C PHE A 243 -17.44 8.75 15.34
N ASP A 244 -16.89 7.59 15.03
CA ASP A 244 -15.74 7.41 14.17
C ASP A 244 -16.08 6.38 13.08
N PRO A 245 -15.16 6.02 12.16
CA PRO A 245 -15.48 5.10 11.07
C PRO A 245 -16.08 3.76 11.51
N GLU A 246 -15.78 3.29 12.72
CA GLU A 246 -16.10 1.94 13.19
C GLU A 246 -17.12 1.92 14.35
N PHE A 247 -17.14 2.96 15.19
CA PHE A 247 -17.90 2.98 16.44
C PHE A 247 -18.73 4.25 16.61
N ALA A 248 -19.92 4.08 17.18
CA ALA A 248 -20.58 5.12 17.94
C ALA A 248 -20.09 5.02 19.39
N PHE A 249 -19.32 6.01 19.83
CA PHE A 249 -18.72 6.08 21.16
C PHE A 249 -19.42 7.06 22.09
N ALA A 250 -20.24 7.97 21.55
CA ALA A 250 -21.11 8.83 22.33
C ALA A 250 -22.45 9.09 21.62
N GLY A 251 -23.46 9.56 22.38
CA GLY A 251 -24.77 9.99 21.85
C GLY A 251 -25.76 8.86 21.60
N VAL A 252 -25.45 7.66 22.06
CA VAL A 252 -26.33 6.50 21.94
C VAL A 252 -27.48 6.61 22.95
N ARG A 253 -28.70 6.32 22.50
CA ARG A 253 -29.91 6.32 23.34
C ARG A 253 -30.25 4.91 23.81
N ALA A 254 -30.88 4.83 24.98
CA ALA A 254 -31.44 3.59 25.51
C ALA A 254 -32.36 2.90 24.47
N PRO A 255 -32.32 1.55 24.38
CA PRO A 255 -31.62 0.63 25.28
C PRO A 255 -30.15 0.38 24.91
N ALA A 256 -29.61 1.02 23.86
CA ALA A 256 -28.25 0.76 23.42
C ALA A 256 -27.20 1.42 24.31
N THR A 257 -26.02 0.80 24.39
CA THR A 257 -24.87 1.27 25.16
C THR A 257 -23.67 1.48 24.24
N ALA A 258 -22.97 2.60 24.40
CA ALA A 258 -21.70 2.85 23.75
C ALA A 258 -20.53 2.24 24.54
N PRO A 259 -19.42 1.85 23.88
CA PRO A 259 -19.23 1.88 22.42
C PRO A 259 -20.02 0.76 21.72
N LEU A 260 -20.57 1.05 20.55
CA LEU A 260 -21.18 0.05 19.67
C LEU A 260 -20.69 0.24 18.24
N ARG A 261 -20.62 -0.85 17.48
CA ARG A 261 -20.17 -0.79 16.09
C ARG A 261 -21.19 -0.04 15.22
N ALA A 262 -20.70 0.91 14.45
CA ALA A 262 -21.46 1.71 13.51
C ALA A 262 -21.01 1.40 12.09
N SER A 263 -21.90 1.60 11.12
CA SER A 263 -21.65 1.30 9.70
C SER A 263 -21.96 2.50 8.81
N ALA A 264 -21.74 3.70 9.34
CA ALA A 264 -22.03 4.97 8.66
C ALA A 264 -21.14 5.20 7.43
N VAL A 265 -19.92 4.68 7.41
CA VAL A 265 -19.05 4.73 6.22
C VAL A 265 -19.19 3.42 5.45
N GLN A 266 -19.53 3.49 4.17
CA GLN A 266 -19.67 2.32 3.30
C GLN A 266 -18.70 2.40 2.13
N VAL A 267 -18.24 1.23 1.69
CA VAL A 267 -17.36 1.07 0.54
C VAL A 267 -18.03 0.21 -0.52
N SER A 268 -17.64 0.46 -1.77
CA SER A 268 -17.96 -0.36 -2.93
C SER A 268 -16.67 -0.66 -3.68
N VAL A 269 -16.44 -1.93 -3.98
CA VAL A 269 -15.30 -2.40 -4.80
C VAL A 269 -15.70 -2.75 -6.23
N ASP A 270 -17.00 -2.67 -6.55
CA ASP A 270 -17.60 -3.13 -7.81
C ASP A 270 -18.20 -1.98 -8.65
N GLY A 271 -17.71 -0.75 -8.42
CA GLY A 271 -18.13 0.44 -9.15
C GLY A 271 -19.47 1.03 -8.69
N GLY A 272 -19.85 0.79 -7.43
CA GLY A 272 -21.04 1.35 -6.80
C GLY A 272 -22.29 0.47 -6.86
N LYS A 273 -22.16 -0.80 -7.28
CA LYS A 273 -23.30 -1.73 -7.39
C LYS A 273 -23.70 -2.27 -6.03
N THR A 274 -22.72 -2.64 -5.21
CA THR A 274 -22.93 -3.08 -3.83
C THR A 274 -22.20 -2.17 -2.85
N TRP A 275 -22.78 -2.02 -1.66
CA TRP A 275 -22.28 -1.14 -0.61
C TRP A 275 -22.29 -1.89 0.72
N LYS A 276 -21.15 -1.89 1.39
CA LYS A 276 -21.02 -2.49 2.72
C LYS A 276 -20.05 -1.68 3.57
N HIS A 277 -20.26 -1.70 4.87
CA HIS A 277 -19.18 -1.32 5.78
C HIS A 277 -18.13 -2.45 5.79
N PRO A 278 -16.85 -2.15 5.56
CA PRO A 278 -15.81 -3.18 5.59
C PRO A 278 -15.62 -3.71 7.03
N THR A 279 -15.21 -4.97 7.18
CA THR A 279 -15.06 -5.58 8.51
C THR A 279 -13.67 -5.30 9.08
N SER A 280 -13.62 -4.85 10.34
CA SER A 280 -12.37 -4.67 11.10
C SER A 280 -12.40 -5.47 12.41
N THR A 281 -11.27 -6.01 12.82
CA THR A 281 -11.09 -6.64 14.15
C THR A 281 -10.60 -5.65 15.21
N ALA A 282 -10.44 -4.38 14.86
CA ALA A 282 -9.96 -3.35 15.76
C ALA A 282 -10.82 -3.25 17.04
N ALA A 283 -10.14 -3.03 18.16
CA ALA A 283 -10.79 -2.69 19.41
C ALA A 283 -11.40 -1.28 19.32
N PHE A 284 -12.38 -1.02 20.18
CA PHE A 284 -12.87 0.34 20.39
C PHE A 284 -11.72 1.28 20.76
N ASN A 285 -11.77 2.50 20.22
CA ASN A 285 -10.79 3.55 20.46
C ASN A 285 -9.38 3.14 20.03
N ALA A 286 -9.28 2.54 18.85
CA ALA A 286 -7.99 2.39 18.19
C ALA A 286 -7.29 3.75 18.12
N ALA A 287 -5.97 3.77 18.32
CA ALA A 287 -5.21 5.00 18.43
C ALA A 287 -5.55 5.98 17.30
N GLU A 288 -5.95 7.20 17.67
CA GLU A 288 -6.29 8.29 16.74
C GLU A 288 -7.53 8.03 15.86
N HIS A 289 -8.52 7.26 16.33
CA HIS A 289 -9.75 6.92 15.58
C HIS A 289 -9.44 6.36 14.18
N LYS A 290 -8.38 5.56 14.11
CA LYS A 290 -7.81 5.04 12.87
C LYS A 290 -8.03 3.54 12.77
N TYR A 291 -8.68 3.12 11.70
CA TYR A 291 -9.09 1.74 11.47
C TYR A 291 -8.58 1.26 10.13
N THR A 292 -8.11 0.02 10.08
CA THR A 292 -7.58 -0.60 8.86
C THR A 292 -8.45 -1.78 8.46
N TYR A 293 -8.69 -1.90 7.17
CA TYR A 293 -9.54 -2.90 6.56
C TYR A 293 -8.82 -3.53 5.38
N ASP A 294 -8.91 -4.85 5.26
CA ASP A 294 -8.44 -5.56 4.08
C ASP A 294 -9.60 -5.70 3.08
N LEU A 295 -9.32 -5.41 1.82
CA LEU A 295 -10.26 -5.48 0.70
C LEU A 295 -9.71 -6.39 -0.40
N THR A 296 -10.60 -6.98 -1.17
CA THR A 296 -10.29 -7.68 -2.42
C THR A 296 -10.90 -6.90 -3.58
N GLY A 297 -10.12 -6.62 -4.61
CA GLY A 297 -10.59 -5.88 -5.79
C GLY A 297 -11.56 -6.66 -6.68
N GLU A 298 -12.31 -5.93 -7.50
CA GLU A 298 -13.31 -6.44 -8.47
C GLU A 298 -13.25 -5.69 -9.83
N ASP A 299 -12.05 -5.30 -10.25
CA ASP A 299 -11.77 -4.55 -11.50
C ASP A 299 -12.52 -3.22 -11.63
N ALA A 300 -12.74 -2.54 -10.50
CA ALA A 300 -13.36 -1.22 -10.47
C ALA A 300 -12.64 -0.28 -9.48
N PRO A 301 -12.77 1.05 -9.65
CA PRO A 301 -12.31 1.97 -8.63
C PRO A 301 -13.07 1.77 -7.31
N LEU A 302 -12.35 1.86 -6.19
CA LEU A 302 -12.98 1.94 -4.88
C LEU A 302 -13.89 3.16 -4.87
N GLN A 303 -15.10 3.01 -4.35
CA GLN A 303 -15.94 4.15 -3.99
C GLN A 303 -16.23 4.11 -2.50
N VAL A 304 -16.22 5.28 -1.87
CA VAL A 304 -16.54 5.43 -0.47
C VAL A 304 -17.68 6.42 -0.33
N ARG A 305 -18.67 6.12 0.52
CA ARG A 305 -19.79 7.02 0.79
C ARG A 305 -20.13 7.05 2.27
N PHE A 306 -20.85 8.10 2.65
CA PHE A 306 -21.51 8.19 3.94
C PHE A 306 -22.96 7.73 3.80
N ALA A 307 -23.41 6.84 4.67
CA ALA A 307 -24.72 6.21 4.65
C ALA A 307 -25.60 6.79 5.75
N ASP A 308 -26.17 7.95 5.46
CA ASP A 308 -27.07 8.65 6.37
C ASP A 308 -28.07 9.53 5.58
N ALA A 309 -29.24 9.77 6.16
CA ALA A 309 -30.27 10.62 5.59
C ALA A 309 -31.09 11.30 6.70
N PRO A 310 -31.10 12.64 6.78
CA PRO A 310 -30.47 13.60 5.87
C PRO A 310 -29.00 13.88 6.19
N VAL A 311 -28.10 13.85 5.19
CA VAL A 311 -26.69 14.22 5.39
C VAL A 311 -26.46 15.69 5.78
N SER A 312 -27.47 16.54 5.63
CA SER A 312 -27.35 17.98 5.89
C SER A 312 -27.12 18.31 7.37
N ASP A 313 -27.36 17.36 8.28
CA ASP A 313 -27.21 17.57 9.73
C ASP A 313 -25.89 16.99 10.30
N ASN A 314 -25.09 16.36 9.44
CA ASN A 314 -23.78 15.81 9.80
C ASN A 314 -22.69 16.88 9.90
N SER A 315 -21.60 16.55 10.58
CA SER A 315 -20.36 17.35 10.54
C SER A 315 -19.12 16.48 10.75
N GLY A 316 -17.99 16.92 10.18
CA GLY A 316 -16.73 16.18 10.15
C GLY A 316 -16.36 15.67 8.76
N LEU A 317 -15.11 15.28 8.59
CA LEU A 317 -14.58 14.56 7.45
C LEU A 317 -13.97 13.25 7.93
N VAL A 318 -14.03 12.23 7.07
CA VAL A 318 -13.25 11.01 7.24
C VAL A 318 -12.16 11.01 6.18
N ARG A 319 -10.92 10.94 6.65
CA ARG A 319 -9.76 10.73 5.81
C ARG A 319 -9.67 9.24 5.48
N VAL A 320 -9.48 8.93 4.21
CA VAL A 320 -9.40 7.56 3.72
C VAL A 320 -8.10 7.39 2.92
N LEU A 321 -7.30 6.39 3.29
CA LEU A 321 -6.05 6.03 2.60
C LEU A 321 -6.22 4.65 1.97
N VAL A 322 -5.95 4.54 0.67
CA VAL A 322 -6.05 3.29 -0.09
C VAL A 322 -4.66 2.88 -0.57
N LEU A 323 -4.20 1.70 -0.20
CA LEU A 323 -2.92 1.15 -0.60
C LEU A 323 -3.12 -0.23 -1.27
N PRO A 324 -2.40 -0.55 -2.36
CA PRO A 324 -2.30 -1.94 -2.81
C PRO A 324 -1.70 -2.80 -1.69
N GLY A 325 -2.25 -3.99 -1.45
CA GLY A 325 -1.75 -4.89 -0.41
C GLY A 325 -0.41 -5.55 -0.82
N ALA A 326 0.43 -5.83 0.17
CA ALA A 326 1.67 -6.59 0.02
C ALA A 326 1.43 -8.10 -0.14
#